data_AF-A0A965KHM6-F1
#
_entry.id   AF-A0A965KHM6-F1
#
_cell.length_a   1.000
_cell.length_b   1.000
_cell.length_c   1.000
_cell.angle_alpha   90.00
_cell.angle_beta   90.00
_cell.angle_gamma   90.00
#
_symmetry.space_group_name_H-M   'P 1'
#
loop_
_entity.id
_entity.type
_entity.pdbx_description
1 polymer ?
#
loop_
_entity_poly.entity_id
_entity_poly.type
_entity_poly.pdbx_seq_one_letter_code
_entity_poly.pdbx_strand_id
1 'polypeptide(L)'
;MSNRAEARIDLTAIAANVKKLKTASGTELMAVVKADAYGHGLVPVAKTAVNAGATWLGVALVEEAHTLRATGITAPILAWLVPPGSDYAAAIDAQIDLAVPSLDVFK
;
A
#
# COMPACT_ATOMS: atom_id res chain seq x y z
N MET A 1 -0.75 -19.28 -26.90
CA MET A 1 -0.70 -17.97 -26.21
C MET A 1 -1.52 -16.99 -27.03
N SER A 2 -2.36 -16.21 -26.36
CA SER A 2 -3.37 -15.33 -26.97
C SER A 2 -2.71 -14.07 -27.55
N ASN A 3 -3.12 -13.60 -28.74
CA ASN A 3 -2.72 -12.32 -29.36
C ASN A 3 -3.25 -11.08 -28.60
N ARG A 4 -3.14 -11.05 -27.27
CA ARG A 4 -3.63 -9.95 -26.43
C ARG A 4 -2.47 -9.22 -25.77
N ALA A 5 -2.57 -7.90 -25.66
CA ALA A 5 -1.61 -7.08 -24.93
C ALA A 5 -1.60 -7.45 -23.44
N GLU A 6 -0.42 -7.50 -22.84
CA GLU A 6 -0.22 -7.79 -21.41
C GLU A 6 0.89 -6.90 -20.83
N ALA A 7 0.82 -6.68 -19.51
CA ALA A 7 1.90 -6.07 -18.74
C ALA A 7 2.60 -7.15 -17.90
N ARG A 8 3.91 -7.31 -18.09
CA ARG A 8 4.73 -8.28 -17.33
C ARG A 8 5.52 -7.54 -16.27
N ILE A 9 5.25 -7.86 -15.02
CA ILE A 9 5.84 -7.19 -13.87
C ILE A 9 6.93 -8.05 -13.27
N ASP A 10 8.15 -7.52 -13.20
CA ASP A 10 9.28 -8.18 -12.54
C ASP A 10 9.31 -7.84 -11.05
N LEU A 11 8.78 -8.75 -10.23
CA LEU A 11 8.79 -8.62 -8.78
C LEU A 11 10.20 -8.71 -8.19
N THR A 12 11.15 -9.36 -8.87
CA THR A 12 12.54 -9.44 -8.39
C THR A 12 13.22 -8.07 -8.48
N ALA A 13 12.93 -7.30 -9.53
CA ALA A 13 13.39 -5.92 -9.68
C ALA A 13 12.81 -5.01 -8.58
N ILE A 14 11.52 -5.15 -8.27
CA ILE A 14 10.88 -4.39 -7.17
C ILE A 14 11.53 -4.75 -5.83
N ALA A 15 11.74 -6.04 -5.54
CA ALA A 15 12.39 -6.47 -4.31
C ALA A 15 13.83 -5.92 -4.20
N ALA A 16 14.59 -5.93 -5.29
CA ALA A 16 15.96 -5.39 -5.32
C ALA A 16 15.97 -3.88 -5.05
N ASN A 17 15.04 -3.13 -5.64
CA ASN A 17 14.92 -1.69 -5.43
C ASN A 17 14.54 -1.35 -3.98
N VAL A 18 13.58 -2.06 -3.40
CA VAL A 18 13.18 -1.89 -2.00
C VAL A 18 14.36 -2.17 -1.05
N LYS A 19 15.08 -3.28 -1.25
CA LYS A 19 16.28 -3.61 -0.46
C LYS A 19 17.35 -2.52 -0.58
N LYS A 20 17.61 -2.05 -1.80
CA LYS A 20 18.60 -0.99 -2.04
C LYS A 20 18.23 0.30 -1.32
N LEU A 21 16.98 0.74 -1.42
CA LEU A 21 16.50 1.95 -0.74
C LEU A 21 16.54 1.80 0.78
N LYS A 22 16.09 0.67 1.32
CA LYS A 22 16.12 0.37 2.75
C LYS A 22 17.55 0.40 3.31
N THR A 23 18.50 -0.24 2.61
CA THR A 23 19.91 -0.25 3.01
C THR A 23 20.54 1.14 2.91
N ALA A 24 20.27 1.87 1.82
CA ALA A 24 20.83 3.19 1.61
C ALA A 24 20.28 4.24 2.59
N SER A 25 18.99 4.15 2.95
CA SER A 25 18.37 5.09 3.88
C SER A 25 18.70 4.79 5.34
N GLY A 26 19.00 3.53 5.69
CA GLY A 26 19.25 3.10 7.07
C GLY A 26 18.06 3.30 8.03
N THR A 27 16.87 3.55 7.49
CA THR A 27 15.67 3.96 8.24
C THR A 27 14.46 3.13 7.83
N GLU A 28 13.33 3.31 8.51
CA GLU A 28 12.06 2.73 8.07
C GLU A 28 11.70 3.12 6.64
N LEU A 29 11.03 2.21 5.93
CA LEU A 29 10.67 2.41 4.53
C LEU A 29 9.19 2.11 4.35
N MET A 30 8.44 3.13 3.92
CA MET A 30 7.08 2.98 3.45
C MET A 30 7.08 2.75 1.94
N ALA A 31 6.58 1.60 1.49
CA ALA A 31 6.35 1.36 0.08
C ALA A 31 4.95 1.86 -0.32
N VAL A 32 4.91 2.90 -1.14
CA VAL A 32 3.66 3.47 -1.63
C VAL A 32 3.17 2.67 -2.83
N VAL A 33 2.04 1.98 -2.66
CA VAL A 33 1.43 1.03 -3.61
C VAL A 33 0.01 1.45 -4.05
N LYS A 34 -0.32 2.73 -3.94
CA LYS A 34 -1.59 3.29 -4.47
C LYS A 34 -1.77 3.05 -5.97
N ALA A 35 -3.01 3.19 -6.44
CA ALA A 35 -3.42 3.05 -7.83
C ALA A 35 -2.97 1.71 -8.42
N ASP A 36 -3.33 0.61 -7.75
CA ASP A 36 -2.93 -0.75 -8.12
C ASP A 36 -1.40 -0.93 -8.19
N ALA A 37 -0.68 -0.43 -7.19
CA ALA A 37 0.77 -0.31 -7.19
C ALA A 37 1.31 0.40 -8.45
N TYR A 38 0.71 1.54 -8.80
CA TYR A 38 1.04 2.29 -10.02
C TYR A 38 0.85 1.44 -11.29
N GLY A 39 -0.16 0.58 -11.30
CA GLY A 39 -0.47 -0.36 -12.38
C GLY A 39 0.40 -1.64 -12.43
N HIS A 40 1.24 -1.87 -11.41
CA HIS A 40 2.08 -3.07 -11.32
C HIS A 40 1.40 -4.23 -10.56
N GLY A 41 0.19 -4.01 -10.03
CA GLY A 41 -0.57 -4.98 -9.27
C GLY A 41 -0.42 -4.79 -7.75
N LEU A 42 -1.49 -4.36 -7.10
CA LEU A 42 -1.55 -3.99 -5.68
C LEU A 42 -0.98 -5.07 -4.75
N VAL A 43 -1.61 -6.24 -4.76
CA VAL A 43 -1.28 -7.35 -3.86
C VAL A 43 0.12 -7.93 -4.10
N PRO A 44 0.52 -8.33 -5.34
CA PRO A 44 1.84 -8.92 -5.54
C PRO A 44 2.97 -7.95 -5.21
N VAL A 45 2.82 -6.65 -5.54
CA VAL A 45 3.83 -5.64 -5.22
C VAL A 45 3.90 -5.35 -3.73
N ALA A 46 2.76 -5.20 -3.04
CA ALA A 46 2.74 -4.97 -1.61
C ALA A 46 3.42 -6.09 -0.82
N LYS A 47 3.10 -7.36 -1.13
CA LYS A 47 3.75 -8.52 -0.50
C LYS A 47 5.25 -8.56 -0.80
N THR A 48 5.63 -8.29 -2.04
CA THR A 48 7.04 -8.20 -2.45
C THR A 48 7.79 -7.12 -1.67
N ALA A 49 7.21 -5.94 -1.52
CA ALA A 49 7.83 -4.82 -0.81
C ALA A 49 8.03 -5.13 0.67
N VAL A 50 7.00 -5.67 1.35
CA VAL A 50 7.12 -6.08 2.77
C VAL A 50 8.19 -7.16 2.94
N ASN A 51 8.18 -8.21 2.11
CA ASN A 51 9.18 -9.27 2.15
C ASN A 51 10.61 -8.77 1.84
N ALA A 52 10.73 -7.66 1.11
CA ALA A 52 11.99 -7.02 0.78
C ALA A 52 12.48 -6.01 1.85
N GLY A 53 11.70 -5.76 2.90
CA GLY A 53 12.10 -4.94 4.05
C GLY A 53 11.39 -3.60 4.18
N ALA A 54 10.33 -3.34 3.39
CA ALA A 54 9.41 -2.24 3.69
C ALA A 54 8.70 -2.53 5.01
N THR A 55 8.74 -1.58 5.95
CA THR A 55 8.08 -1.73 7.26
C THR A 55 6.67 -1.13 7.27
N TRP A 56 6.32 -0.34 6.25
CA TRP A 56 5.01 0.26 6.06
C TRP A 56 4.55 0.13 4.61
N LEU A 57 3.24 0.23 4.39
CA LEU A 57 2.63 0.45 3.08
C LEU A 57 1.86 1.76 3.06
N GLY A 58 1.83 2.40 1.89
CA GLY A 58 1.05 3.60 1.65
C GLY A 58 0.08 3.42 0.49
N VAL A 59 -1.19 3.75 0.67
CA VAL A 59 -2.23 3.73 -0.37
C VAL A 59 -2.98 5.06 -0.42
N ALA A 60 -3.68 5.32 -1.51
CA ALA A 60 -4.48 6.54 -1.62
C ALA A 60 -5.84 6.33 -0.94
N LEU A 61 -6.49 5.20 -1.25
CA LEU A 61 -7.88 4.94 -0.88
C LEU A 61 -7.98 3.85 0.20
N VAL A 62 -8.99 3.93 1.06
CA VAL A 62 -9.21 2.96 2.15
C VAL A 62 -9.55 1.58 1.60
N GLU A 63 -10.21 1.51 0.44
CA GLU A 63 -10.57 0.28 -0.25
C GLU A 63 -9.32 -0.51 -0.69
N GLU A 64 -8.24 0.19 -1.07
CA GLU A 64 -6.94 -0.44 -1.38
C GLU A 64 -6.36 -1.07 -0.10
N ALA A 65 -6.42 -0.35 1.03
CA ALA A 65 -5.97 -0.86 2.32
C ALA A 65 -6.78 -2.07 2.80
N HIS A 66 -8.10 -2.05 2.67
CA HIS A 66 -8.96 -3.21 2.95
C HIS A 66 -8.61 -4.41 2.06
N THR A 67 -8.37 -4.17 0.76
CA THR A 67 -7.94 -5.22 -0.17
C THR A 67 -6.63 -5.85 0.30
N LEU A 68 -5.65 -5.05 0.73
CA LEU A 68 -4.39 -5.55 1.28
C LEU A 68 -4.59 -6.34 2.57
N ARG A 69 -5.42 -5.85 3.50
CA ARG A 69 -5.76 -6.53 4.77
C ARG A 69 -6.39 -7.90 4.53
N ALA A 70 -7.31 -8.00 3.57
CA ALA A 70 -7.94 -9.27 3.19
C ALA A 70 -6.94 -10.32 2.68
N THR A 71 -5.71 -9.91 2.30
CA THR A 71 -4.65 -10.82 1.84
C THR A 71 -3.70 -11.30 2.96
N GLY A 72 -3.95 -10.89 4.20
CA GLY A 72 -3.16 -11.24 5.38
C GLY A 72 -1.97 -10.32 5.65
N ILE A 73 -1.87 -9.16 4.98
CA ILE A 73 -0.81 -8.19 5.26
C ILE A 73 -1.06 -7.56 6.64
N THR A 74 -0.09 -7.69 7.53
CA THR A 74 -0.12 -7.15 8.90
C THR A 74 0.78 -5.93 9.11
N ALA A 75 1.64 -5.58 8.14
CA ALA A 75 2.41 -4.35 8.19
C ALA A 75 1.46 -3.13 8.31
N PRO A 76 1.85 -2.07 9.02
CA PRO A 76 1.09 -0.81 9.03
C PRO A 76 0.78 -0.31 7.62
N ILE A 77 -0.45 0.20 7.43
CA ILE A 77 -0.93 0.74 6.15
C ILE A 77 -1.50 2.11 6.41
N LEU A 78 -0.96 3.12 5.72
CA LEU A 78 -1.52 4.48 5.70
C LEU A 78 -2.38 4.67 4.45
N ALA A 79 -3.62 5.14 4.63
CA ALA A 79 -4.49 5.66 3.58
C ALA A 79 -4.69 7.18 3.76
N TRP A 80 -4.49 7.98 2.71
CA TRP A 80 -4.42 9.46 2.87
C TRP A 80 -5.39 10.30 2.04
N LEU A 81 -6.17 9.73 1.12
CA LEU A 81 -7.23 10.44 0.39
C LEU A 81 -8.60 9.93 0.83
N VAL A 82 -8.88 10.02 2.14
CA VAL A 82 -10.13 9.53 2.74
C VAL A 82 -11.17 10.65 2.72
N PRO A 83 -12.26 10.54 1.93
CA PRO A 83 -13.28 11.57 1.87
C PRO A 83 -13.96 11.83 3.22
N PRO A 84 -14.39 13.07 3.51
CA PRO A 84 -15.29 13.34 4.63
C PRO A 84 -16.56 12.49 4.55
N GLY A 85 -16.99 11.94 5.68
CA GLY A 85 -18.17 11.06 5.76
C GLY A 85 -17.92 9.61 5.36
N SER A 86 -16.68 9.21 5.03
CA SER A 86 -16.31 7.80 4.90
C SER A 86 -16.49 7.03 6.21
N ASP A 87 -16.60 5.70 6.12
CA ASP A 87 -16.69 4.83 7.29
C ASP A 87 -15.32 4.69 7.98
N TYR A 88 -14.97 5.69 8.77
CA TYR A 88 -13.74 5.71 9.54
C TYR A 88 -13.68 4.58 10.57
N ALA A 89 -14.82 4.16 11.13
CA ALA A 89 -14.87 3.08 12.12
C ALA A 89 -14.43 1.75 11.51
N ALA A 90 -14.98 1.39 10.35
CA ALA A 90 -14.57 0.17 9.64
C ALA A 90 -13.07 0.17 9.28
N ALA A 91 -12.52 1.33 8.90
CA ALA A 91 -11.10 1.47 8.61
C ALA A 91 -10.22 1.25 9.87
N ILE A 92 -10.63 1.83 11.00
CA ILE A 92 -9.95 1.67 12.30
C ILE A 92 -10.03 0.23 12.78
N ASP A 93 -11.20 -0.42 12.67
CA ASP A 93 -11.39 -1.83 13.01
C ASP A 93 -10.48 -2.74 12.18
N ALA A 94 -10.24 -2.39 10.92
CA ALA A 94 -9.29 -3.06 10.03
C ALA A 94 -7.82 -2.67 10.27
N GLN A 95 -7.53 -1.88 11.32
CA GLN A 95 -6.20 -1.39 11.67
C GLN A 95 -5.53 -0.64 10.50
N ILE A 96 -6.28 0.26 9.85
CA ILE A 96 -5.78 1.14 8.80
C ILE A 96 -5.50 2.51 9.40
N ASP A 97 -4.28 3.01 9.22
CA ASP A 97 -3.93 4.37 9.61
C ASP A 97 -4.49 5.34 8.57
N LEU A 98 -5.10 6.42 9.05
CA LEU A 98 -5.82 7.38 8.23
C LEU A 98 -5.14 8.75 8.33
N ALA A 99 -4.87 9.38 7.19
CA ALA A 99 -4.50 10.79 7.20
C ALA A 99 -5.73 11.64 7.50
N VAL A 100 -5.59 12.57 8.44
CA VAL A 100 -6.62 13.52 8.85
C VAL A 100 -6.22 14.90 8.36
N PRO A 101 -6.88 15.48 7.34
CA PRO A 101 -6.51 16.78 6.79
C PRO A 101 -7.00 17.97 7.63
N SER A 102 -8.07 17.78 8.41
CA SER A 102 -8.65 18.78 9.31
C SER A 102 -9.47 18.10 10.40
N LEU A 103 -9.64 18.75 11.56
CA LEU A 103 -10.60 18.31 12.57
C LEU A 103 -12.05 18.41 12.10
N ASP A 104 -12.32 19.20 11.06
CA ASP A 104 -13.66 19.37 10.51
C ASP A 104 -14.22 18.08 9.88
N VAL A 105 -13.37 17.10 9.55
CA VAL A 105 -13.83 15.81 8.99
C VAL A 105 -14.56 14.93 10.02
N PHE A 106 -14.48 15.28 11.30
CA PHE A 106 -15.11 14.56 12.41
C PHE A 106 -16.35 15.25 12.99
N LYS A 107 -16.76 16.39 12.42
CA LYS A 107 -17.97 17.12 12.80
C LYS A 107 -19.16 16.63 11.98
#